data_AF-A0A974T6R5-F1
#
_entry.id   AF-A0A974T6R5-F1
#
_cell.length_a   1.000
_cell.length_b   1.000
_cell.length_c   1.000
_cell.angle_alpha   90.00
_cell.angle_beta   90.00
_cell.angle_gamma   90.00
#
_symmetry.space_group_name_H-M   'P 1'
#
loop_
_entity.id
_entity.type
_entity.pdbx_description
1 polymer ?
#
loop_
_entity_poly.entity_id
_entity_poly.type
_entity_poly.pdbx_seq_one_letter_code
_entity_poly.pdbx_strand_id
1 'polypeptide(L)' 'MSGLDIFAWIVLVVLIATAVAIFVALGMMPGHIARKRGHPWPEAVTVGGWATLICGFVLWPLVLIWAYVDVPKRRETAE' A
#
# COMPACT_ATOMS: atom_id res chain seq x y z
N MET A 1 -0.55 -39.89 0.51
CA MET A 1 -0.18 -38.66 1.23
C MET A 1 0.07 -39.04 2.67
N SER A 2 1.29 -38.85 3.16
CA SER A 2 1.63 -39.03 4.57
C SER A 2 0.95 -37.96 5.44
N GLY A 3 0.85 -38.18 6.75
CA GLY A 3 0.35 -37.14 7.68
C GLY A 3 1.21 -35.88 7.68
N LEU A 4 2.51 -36.01 7.43
CA LEU A 4 3.43 -34.89 7.25
C LEU A 4 3.17 -34.12 5.95
N ASP A 5 2.78 -34.81 4.87
CA ASP A 5 2.44 -34.17 3.59
C ASP A 5 1.21 -33.26 3.76
N ILE A 6 0.19 -33.75 4.47
CA ILE A 6 -1.03 -32.97 4.76
C ILE A 6 -0.68 -31.73 5.60
N PHE A 7 0.13 -31.90 6.64
CA PHE A 7 0.59 -30.79 7.47
C PHE A 7 1.38 -29.76 6.67
N ALA A 8 2.31 -30.20 5.82
CA ALA A 8 3.10 -29.33 4.97
C ALA A 8 2.22 -28.52 4.00
N TRP A 9 1.18 -29.13 3.42
CA TRP A 9 0.21 -28.41 2.58
C TRP A 9 -0.56 -27.33 3.35
N ILE A 10 -1.00 -27.61 4.57
CA ILE A 10 -1.68 -26.62 5.42
C ILE A 10 -0.76 -25.43 5.68
N VAL A 11 0.49 -25.69 6.10
CA VAL A 11 1.49 -24.65 6.35
C VAL A 11 1.77 -23.83 5.09
N LEU A 12 1.91 -24.49 3.93
CA LEU A 12 2.15 -23.83 2.65
C LEU A 12 0.99 -22.89 2.28
N VAL A 13 -0.26 -23.34 2.42
CA VAL A 13 -1.43 -22.51 2.14
C VAL A 13 -1.48 -21.29 3.08
N VAL A 14 -1.24 -21.48 4.37
CA VAL A 14 -1.21 -20.37 5.34
C VAL A 14 -0.08 -19.39 5.02
N LEU A 15 1.09 -19.88 4.63
CA LEU A 15 2.23 -19.05 4.26
C LEU A 15 1.91 -18.20 3.03
N ILE A 16 1.33 -18.79 1.99
CA ILE A 16 0.91 -18.09 0.77
C ILE A 16 -0.17 -17.06 1.11
N ALA A 17 -1.19 -17.42 1.89
CA ALA A 17 -2.25 -16.51 2.28
C ALA A 17 -1.70 -15.30 3.06
N THR A 18 -0.75 -15.55 3.98
CA THR A 18 -0.09 -14.50 4.76
C THR A 18 0.75 -13.57 3.87
N ALA A 19 1.53 -14.14 2.94
CA ALA A 19 2.33 -13.36 2.01
C ALA A 19 1.46 -12.46 1.13
N VAL A 20 0.35 -12.98 0.60
CA VAL A 20 -0.62 -12.21 -0.18
C VAL A 20 -1.27 -11.11 0.67
N ALA A 21 -1.66 -11.41 1.91
CA ALA A 21 -2.24 -10.42 2.81
C ALA A 21 -1.28 -9.25 3.09
N ILE A 22 0.00 -9.54 3.35
CA ILE A 22 1.04 -8.51 3.54
C ILE A 22 1.22 -7.68 2.27
N PHE A 23 1.28 -8.33 1.11
CA PHE A 23 1.45 -7.65 -0.18
C PHE A 23 0.29 -6.67 -0.46
N VAL A 24 -0.95 -7.12 -0.26
CA VAL A 24 -2.15 -6.28 -0.42
C VAL A 24 -2.15 -5.12 0.57
N ALA A 25 -1.80 -5.39 1.84
CA ALA A 25 -1.71 -4.35 2.86
C ALA A 25 -0.71 -3.25 2.50
N LEU A 26 0.46 -3.63 1.96
CA LEU A 26 1.47 -2.68 1.47
C LEU A 26 0.94 -1.86 0.29
N GLY A 27 0.23 -2.46 -0.67
CA GLY A 27 -0.34 -1.72 -1.81
C GLY A 27 -1.36 -0.67 -1.39
N MET A 28 -2.19 -1.00 -0.40
CA MET A 28 -3.27 -0.12 0.09
C MET A 28 -2.79 0.99 1.02
N MET A 29 -1.66 0.81 1.71
CA MET A 29 -1.19 1.68 2.78
C MET A 29 -1.02 3.15 2.37
N PRO A 30 -0.32 3.50 1.26
CA PRO A 30 -0.13 4.91 0.87
C PRO A 30 -1.45 5.62 0.60
N GLY A 31 -2.36 4.96 -0.12
CA GLY A 31 -3.68 5.50 -0.44
C GLY A 31 -4.57 5.70 0.80
N HIS A 32 -4.54 4.76 1.74
CA HIS A 32 -5.28 4.87 2.99
C HIS A 32 -4.78 6.05 3.85
N ILE A 33 -3.45 6.24 3.92
CA ILE A 33 -2.84 7.37 4.64
C ILE A 33 -3.22 8.70 3.98
N ALA A 34 -3.12 8.79 2.65
CA ALA A 34 -3.48 10.00 1.91
C ALA A 34 -4.94 10.42 2.15
N ARG A 35 -5.89 9.46 2.14
CA ARG A 35 -7.29 9.73 2.47
C ARG A 35 -7.47 10.22 3.89
N LYS A 36 -6.83 9.56 4.86
CA LYS A 36 -6.94 9.92 6.28
C LYS A 36 -6.39 11.32 6.58
N ARG A 37 -5.41 11.79 5.80
CA ARG A 37 -4.78 13.10 5.95
C ARG A 37 -5.44 14.23 5.14
N GLY A 38 -6.43 13.92 4.31
CA GLY A 38 -7.05 14.93 3.44
C GLY A 38 -6.13 15.38 2.31
N HIS A 39 -5.27 14.49 1.80
CA HIS A 39 -4.44 14.76 0.62
C HIS A 39 -5.34 15.12 -0.57
N PRO A 40 -4.96 16.07 -1.45
CA PRO A 40 -5.81 16.50 -2.57
C PRO A 40 -5.97 15.45 -3.67
N TRP A 41 -5.05 14.48 -3.77
CA TRP A 41 -5.05 13.44 -4.81
C TRP A 41 -4.90 12.02 -4.22
N PRO A 42 -5.82 11.57 -3.36
CA PRO A 42 -5.68 10.29 -2.66
C PRO A 42 -5.80 9.08 -3.59
N GLU A 43 -6.54 9.19 -4.70
CA GLU A 43 -6.65 8.15 -5.73
C GLU A 43 -5.31 7.97 -6.45
N ALA A 44 -4.63 9.06 -6.81
CA ALA A 44 -3.33 9.01 -7.47
C ALA A 44 -2.27 8.36 -6.56
N VAL A 45 -2.28 8.67 -5.26
CA VAL A 45 -1.41 8.01 -4.27
C VAL A 45 -1.75 6.51 -4.17
N THR A 46 -3.03 6.14 -4.24
CA THR A 46 -3.45 4.74 -4.22
C THR A 46 -2.92 3.98 -5.43
N VAL A 47 -3.14 4.50 -6.64
CA VAL A 47 -2.65 3.89 -7.89
C VAL A 47 -1.13 3.85 -7.91
N GLY A 48 -0.46 4.93 -7.50
CA GLY A 48 1.00 4.99 -7.37
C GLY A 48 1.54 3.92 -6.41
N GLY A 49 0.85 3.69 -5.28
CA GLY A 49 1.21 2.66 -4.30
C GLY A 49 1.21 1.27 -4.93
N TRP A 50 0.15 0.91 -5.66
CA TRP A 50 0.07 -0.37 -6.36
C TRP A 50 1.07 -0.49 -7.52
N ALA A 51 1.18 0.55 -8.35
CA ALA A 51 2.06 0.55 -9.51
C ALA A 51 3.54 0.39 -9.10
N THR A 52 3.98 1.13 -8.08
CA THR A 52 5.37 1.06 -7.59
C THR A 52 5.66 -0.21 -6.80
N LEU A 53 4.66 -0.79 -6.13
CA LEU A 53 4.80 -2.08 -5.47
C LEU A 53 5.02 -3.21 -6.50
N ILE A 54 4.25 -3.22 -7.59
CA ILE A 54 4.34 -4.23 -8.65
C ILE A 54 5.61 -4.03 -9.49
N CYS A 55 5.97 -2.79 -9.81
CA CYS A 55 7.12 -2.46 -10.68
C CYS A 55 8.49 -2.50 -9.96
N GLY A 56 8.60 -3.21 -8.83
CA GLY A 56 9.90 -3.50 -8.20
C GLY A 56 10.12 -2.89 -6.83
N PHE A 57 9.08 -2.40 -6.14
CA PHE A 57 9.08 -1.97 -4.73
C PHE A 57 9.96 -0.75 -4.39
N VAL A 58 11.05 -0.50 -5.12
CA VAL A 58 12.03 0.57 -4.84
C VAL A 58 11.39 1.95 -4.79
N LEU A 59 10.37 2.20 -5.63
CA LEU A 59 9.67 3.49 -5.69
C LEU A 59 8.48 3.57 -4.72
N TRP A 60 8.13 2.49 -4.04
CA TRP A 60 6.98 2.46 -3.12
C TRP A 60 7.15 3.42 -1.93
N PRO A 61 8.33 3.51 -1.26
CA PRO A 61 8.55 4.49 -0.22
C PRO A 61 8.39 5.94 -0.69
N LEU A 62 8.66 6.23 -1.97
CA LEU A 62 8.48 7.59 -2.51
C LEU A 62 7.00 7.96 -2.59
N VAL A 63 6.13 7.03 -3.01
CA VAL A 63 4.68 7.25 -3.01
C VAL A 63 4.14 7.36 -1.58
N LEU A 64 4.70 6.57 -0.66
CA LEU A 64 4.40 6.70 0.76
C LEU A 64 4.78 8.10 1.26
N ILE A 65 6.00 8.58 1.01
CA ILE A 65 6.43 9.94 1.38
C ILE A 65 5.48 10.98 0.78
N TRP A 66 5.08 10.82 -0.48
CA TRP A 66 4.13 11.71 -1.13
C TRP A 66 2.76 11.74 -0.44
N ALA A 67 2.29 10.60 0.09
CA ALA A 67 1.09 10.54 0.93
C ALA A 67 1.20 11.41 2.21
N TYR A 68 2.42 11.75 2.64
CA TYR A 68 2.69 12.60 3.80
C TYR A 68 2.94 14.07 3.45
N VAL A 69 3.05 14.42 2.16
CA VAL A 69 3.25 15.81 1.73
C VAL A 69 1.93 16.56 1.86
N ASP A 70 1.91 17.58 2.71
CA ASP A 70 0.77 18.48 2.80
C ASP A 70 0.84 19.50 1.66
N VAL A 71 -0.25 19.61 0.88
CA VAL A 71 -0.35 20.68 -0.12
C VAL A 71 -0.81 21.95 0.60
N PRO A 72 -0.03 23.04 0.57
CA PRO A 72 -0.43 24.28 1.24
C PRO A 72 -1.77 24.75 0.68
N LYS A 73 -2.75 24.98 1.55
CA LYS A 73 -4.01 25.62 1.17
C LYS A 73 -3.68 26.95 0.51
N ARG A 74 -4.20 27.17 -0.71
CA ARG A 74 -4.13 28.46 -1.40
C ARG A 74 -4.63 29.50 -0.40
N ARG A 75 -3.76 30.43 0.02
CA ARG A 75 -4.20 31.58 0.80
C ARG A 75 -5.12 32.38 -0.11
N GLU A 76 -6.40 32.40 0.20
CA GLU A 76 -7.29 33.40 -0.36
C GLU A 76 -6.73 34.75 0.11
N THR A 77 -6.22 35.52 -0.84
CA THR A 77 -5.86 36.92 -0.63
C THR A 77 -7.14 37.62 -0.19
N ALA A 78 -7.20 37.97 1.10
CA ALA A 78 -8.21 38.87 1.60
C ALA A 78 -8.01 40.21 0.91
N GLU A 79 -8.95 40.57 0.03
CA GLU A 79 -9.10 41.91 -0.53
C GLU A 79 -9.75 42.85 0.49
#